data_AF-A0A2S7TLY3-F1
#
_entry.id   AF-A0A2S7TLY3-F1
#
_cell.length_a   1.000
_cell.length_b   1.000
_cell.length_c   1.000
_cell.angle_alpha   90.00
_cell.angle_beta   90.00
_cell.angle_gamma   90.00
#
_symmetry.space_group_name_H-M   'P 1'
#
loop_
_entity.id
_entity.type
_entity.pdbx_description
1 polymer ?
#
loop_
_entity_poly.entity_id
_entity_poly.type
_entity_poly.pdbx_seq_one_letter_code
_entity_poly.pdbx_strand_id
1 'polypeptide(L)'
;MKRKLLIAILIFSICDFYGQDKKEEGKVYDGWTFIFKSKKTNHELYYQLLKENTVWFKTVYNKPKKHEEITLLNTKEHTIISDVVLYVFDCESKEIGIKSNGYWTKDAVVDYNQNSSVKMKIPFPDTMESFYLEYYCENIKNK
;
A
#
# COMPACT_ATOMS: atom_id res chain seq x y z
N MET A 1 -61.32 -13.87 19.63
CA MET A 1 -60.03 -14.49 20.03
C MET A 1 -58.92 -13.79 19.24
N LYS A 2 -58.01 -13.10 19.94
CA LYS A 2 -56.94 -12.26 19.37
C LYS A 2 -55.78 -13.12 18.84
N ARG A 3 -55.32 -12.89 17.60
CA ARG A 3 -53.94 -13.18 17.14
C ARG A 3 -53.57 -12.13 16.08
N LYS A 4 -53.01 -11.00 16.52
CA LYS A 4 -51.57 -10.66 16.52
C LYS A 4 -51.00 -10.54 15.10
N LEU A 5 -50.90 -9.27 14.68
CA LEU A 5 -49.98 -8.69 13.70
C LEU A 5 -48.57 -9.31 13.85
N LEU A 6 -48.00 -9.84 12.76
CA LEU A 6 -46.56 -9.96 12.62
C LEU A 6 -46.16 -9.66 11.17
N ILE A 7 -45.55 -8.49 11.06
CA ILE A 7 -44.83 -7.93 9.93
C ILE A 7 -43.76 -8.93 9.50
N ALA A 8 -43.94 -9.58 8.36
CA ALA A 8 -42.88 -10.34 7.71
C ALA A 8 -42.12 -9.35 6.82
N ILE A 9 -41.01 -8.89 7.39
CA ILE A 9 -39.99 -8.00 6.86
C ILE A 9 -39.67 -8.37 5.41
N LEU A 10 -39.82 -7.39 4.52
CA LEU A 10 -39.07 -7.28 3.27
C LEU A 10 -37.59 -7.43 3.64
N ILE A 11 -37.06 -8.64 3.54
CA ILE A 11 -35.63 -8.84 3.46
C ILE A 11 -35.30 -8.31 2.07
N PHE A 12 -34.97 -7.02 2.04
CA PHE A 12 -34.08 -6.46 1.05
C PHE A 12 -32.90 -7.43 0.97
N SER A 13 -32.90 -8.23 -0.07
CA SER A 13 -31.68 -8.79 -0.62
C SER A 13 -30.85 -7.58 -1.03
N ILE A 14 -30.15 -6.99 -0.05
CA ILE A 14 -29.00 -6.15 -0.32
C ILE A 14 -28.00 -7.16 -0.87
N CYS A 15 -28.05 -7.34 -2.19
CA CYS A 15 -26.89 -7.75 -2.94
C CYS A 15 -25.85 -6.63 -2.72
N ASP A 16 -25.15 -6.69 -1.59
CA ASP A 16 -23.91 -5.95 -1.33
C ASP A 16 -22.79 -6.54 -2.19
N PHE A 17 -22.99 -6.53 -3.51
CA PHE A 17 -21.95 -6.87 -4.46
C PHE A 17 -21.86 -5.78 -5.51
N TYR A 18 -20.72 -5.10 -5.47
CA TYR A 18 -20.20 -4.08 -6.39
C TYR A 18 -20.53 -2.62 -6.07
N GLY A 19 -20.41 -2.24 -4.79
CA GLY A 19 -19.78 -0.97 -4.47
C GLY A 19 -18.29 -1.04 -4.79
N GLN A 20 -17.89 -0.97 -6.07
CA GLN A 20 -16.55 -0.48 -6.38
C GLN A 20 -16.56 1.01 -6.04
N ASP A 21 -16.42 1.35 -4.76
CA ASP A 21 -16.10 2.70 -4.36
C ASP A 21 -14.82 3.08 -5.10
N LYS A 22 -14.95 4.00 -6.06
CA LYS A 22 -13.80 4.57 -6.73
C LYS A 22 -13.05 5.35 -5.65
N LYS A 23 -11.97 4.78 -5.15
CA LYS A 23 -11.08 5.46 -4.21
C LYS A 23 -10.60 6.76 -4.83
N GLU A 24 -10.65 7.83 -4.06
CA GLU A 24 -10.28 9.17 -4.48
C GLU A 24 -8.85 9.48 -4.02
N GLU A 25 -8.03 10.02 -4.92
CA GLU A 25 -6.65 10.40 -4.61
C GLU A 25 -6.61 11.38 -3.43
N GLY A 26 -5.66 11.19 -2.51
CA GLY A 26 -5.53 12.02 -1.33
C GLY A 26 -6.47 11.66 -0.17
N LYS A 27 -7.45 10.77 -0.37
CA LYS A 27 -8.28 10.26 0.74
C LYS A 27 -7.57 9.15 1.52
N VAL A 28 -7.88 9.08 2.82
CA VAL A 28 -7.30 8.11 3.75
C VAL A 28 -8.20 6.88 3.84
N TYR A 29 -7.62 5.70 3.66
CA TYR A 29 -8.24 4.39 3.81
C TYR A 29 -7.35 3.52 4.70
N ASP A 30 -7.90 3.00 5.80
CA ASP A 30 -7.17 2.17 6.78
C ASP A 30 -5.86 2.80 7.29
N GLY A 31 -5.85 4.14 7.44
CA GLY A 31 -4.68 4.90 7.89
C GLY A 31 -3.65 5.19 6.79
N TRP A 32 -3.94 4.88 5.53
CA TRP A 32 -3.08 5.13 4.37
C TRP A 32 -3.74 6.07 3.37
N THR A 33 -3.00 7.03 2.85
CA THR A 33 -3.51 7.93 1.82
C THR A 33 -3.41 7.26 0.44
N PHE A 34 -4.53 7.18 -0.28
CA PHE A 34 -4.59 6.62 -1.63
C PHE A 34 -3.95 7.56 -2.65
N ILE A 35 -3.15 7.00 -3.55
CA ILE A 35 -2.53 7.70 -4.67
C ILE A 35 -3.33 7.40 -5.93
N PHE A 36 -3.21 6.18 -6.47
CA PHE A 36 -3.93 5.76 -7.65
C PHE A 36 -4.06 4.24 -7.74
N LYS A 37 -4.89 3.80 -8.68
CA LYS A 37 -4.99 2.41 -9.11
C LYS A 37 -4.43 2.26 -10.51
N SER A 38 -3.40 1.43 -10.66
CA SER A 38 -2.76 1.19 -11.95
C SER A 38 -3.76 0.59 -12.93
N LYS A 39 -3.96 1.23 -14.09
CA LYS A 39 -4.83 0.70 -15.15
C LYS A 39 -4.30 -0.60 -15.75
N LYS A 40 -2.98 -0.81 -15.71
CA LYS A 40 -2.32 -2.00 -16.30
C LYS A 40 -2.38 -3.21 -15.37
N THR A 41 -2.14 -3.01 -14.08
CA THR A 41 -2.01 -4.12 -13.11
C THR A 41 -3.16 -4.21 -12.12
N ASN A 42 -4.02 -3.18 -12.06
CA ASN A 42 -5.03 -2.97 -11.00
C ASN A 42 -4.46 -2.91 -9.58
N HIS A 43 -3.13 -2.75 -9.43
CA HIS A 43 -2.53 -2.53 -8.13
C HIS A 43 -2.91 -1.15 -7.61
N GLU A 44 -3.10 -1.04 -6.31
CA GLU A 44 -3.42 0.21 -5.64
C GLU A 44 -2.20 0.70 -4.88
N LEU A 45 -1.88 1.99 -5.06
CA LEU A 45 -0.72 2.63 -4.45
C LEU A 45 -1.17 3.58 -3.36
N TYR A 46 -0.44 3.56 -2.26
CA TYR A 46 -0.72 4.35 -1.08
C TYR A 46 0.56 4.93 -0.50
N TYR A 47 0.42 5.97 0.33
CA TYR A 47 1.49 6.44 1.20
C TYR A 47 1.03 6.71 2.63
N GLN A 48 2.00 6.74 3.54
CA GLN A 48 1.84 7.24 4.90
C GLN A 48 3.09 8.06 5.25
N LEU A 49 2.89 9.34 5.56
CA LEU A 49 3.96 10.23 5.99
C LEU A 49 4.38 9.87 7.42
N LEU A 50 5.67 9.65 7.63
CA LEU A 50 6.23 9.39 8.98
C LEU A 50 6.82 10.66 9.58
N LYS A 51 7.60 11.41 8.78
CA LYS A 51 8.21 12.71 9.13
C LYS A 51 8.57 13.47 7.85
N GLU A 52 9.00 14.72 7.98
CA GLU A 52 9.22 15.75 6.93
C GLU A 52 9.98 15.34 5.65
N ASN A 53 10.64 14.19 5.61
CA ASN A 53 11.27 13.65 4.40
C ASN A 53 11.22 12.12 4.27
N THR A 54 10.42 11.45 5.11
CA THR A 54 10.42 10.00 5.23
C THR A 54 9.00 9.49 5.12
N VAL A 55 8.74 8.69 4.08
CA VAL A 55 7.40 8.25 3.71
C VAL A 55 7.39 6.77 3.44
N TRP A 56 6.41 6.08 4.03
CA TRP A 56 6.08 4.73 3.61
C TRP A 56 5.26 4.77 2.33
N PHE A 57 5.68 4.02 1.33
CA PHE A 57 4.86 3.70 0.16
C PHE A 57 4.43 2.25 0.24
N LYS A 58 3.15 1.99 -0.08
CA LYS A 58 2.56 0.66 -0.10
C LYS A 58 1.94 0.39 -1.45
N THR A 59 2.25 -0.78 -2.03
CA THR A 59 1.61 -1.29 -3.24
C THR A 59 0.75 -2.50 -2.87
N VAL A 60 -0.57 -2.36 -2.92
CA VAL A 60 -1.52 -3.44 -2.70
C VAL A 60 -1.78 -4.15 -4.02
N TYR A 61 -1.55 -5.46 -4.04
CA TYR A 61 -1.72 -6.26 -5.24
C TYR A 61 -3.18 -6.59 -5.49
N ASN A 62 -3.59 -6.52 -6.77
CA ASN A 62 -4.92 -6.96 -7.20
C ASN A 62 -5.10 -8.48 -7.01
N LYS A 63 -4.01 -9.23 -7.11
CA LYS A 63 -3.96 -10.66 -6.80
C LYS A 63 -2.78 -10.91 -5.88
N PRO A 64 -2.97 -11.59 -4.73
CA PRO A 64 -1.86 -11.92 -3.84
C PRO A 64 -0.78 -12.71 -4.58
N LYS A 65 0.48 -12.47 -4.22
CA LYS A 65 1.65 -13.16 -4.78
C LYS A 65 2.13 -14.24 -3.82
N LYS A 66 2.53 -15.40 -4.33
CA LYS A 66 3.26 -16.38 -3.54
C LYS A 66 4.73 -15.97 -3.43
N HIS A 67 5.29 -16.10 -2.24
CA HIS A 67 6.71 -15.90 -1.99
C HIS A 67 7.23 -17.03 -1.12
N GLU A 68 8.37 -17.59 -1.52
CA GLU A 68 9.05 -18.63 -0.79
C GLU A 68 10.23 -18.02 -0.04
N GLU A 69 10.17 -18.07 1.28
CA GLU A 69 11.28 -17.73 2.15
C GLU A 69 12.10 -18.99 2.38
N ILE A 70 13.30 -19.02 1.81
CA ILE A 70 14.24 -20.14 1.96
C ILE A 70 15.20 -19.81 3.10
N THR A 71 15.13 -20.57 4.18
CA THR A 71 16.11 -20.54 5.27
C THR A 71 17.02 -21.76 5.19
N LEU A 72 18.10 -21.78 5.99
CA LEU A 72 19.03 -22.93 6.03
C LEU A 72 18.35 -24.25 6.42
N LEU A 73 17.19 -24.21 7.08
CA LEU A 73 16.53 -25.40 7.65
C LEU A 73 15.15 -25.69 7.05
N ASN A 74 14.48 -24.72 6.41
CA ASN A 74 13.11 -24.86 5.90
C ASN A 74 12.80 -23.85 4.79
N THR A 75 11.86 -24.22 3.91
CA THR A 75 11.17 -23.29 3.01
C THR A 75 9.79 -22.98 3.57
N LYS A 76 9.47 -21.71 3.75
CA LYS A 76 8.14 -21.25 4.17
C LYS A 76 7.47 -20.49 3.02
N GLU A 77 6.30 -20.96 2.61
CA GLU A 77 5.47 -20.24 1.65
C GLU A 77 4.64 -19.17 2.36
N HIS A 78 4.71 -17.95 1.84
CA HIS A 78 3.91 -16.81 2.28
C HIS A 78 3.02 -16.33 1.13
N THR A 79 1.82 -15.88 1.46
CA THR A 79 0.94 -15.17 0.52
C THR A 79 1.05 -13.68 0.77
N ILE A 80 1.78 -12.97 -0.10
CA ILE A 80 1.98 -11.53 -0.06
C ILE A 80 0.77 -10.80 -0.63
N ILE A 81 0.24 -9.84 0.12
CA ILE A 81 -0.86 -8.97 -0.29
C ILE A 81 -0.34 -7.60 -0.74
N SER A 82 0.73 -7.11 -0.11
CA SER A 82 1.30 -5.81 -0.47
C SER A 82 2.78 -5.73 -0.18
N ASP A 83 3.48 -4.93 -0.97
CA ASP A 83 4.84 -4.49 -0.65
C ASP A 83 4.78 -3.14 0.06
N VAL A 84 5.71 -2.93 0.99
CA VAL A 84 5.79 -1.71 1.78
C VAL A 84 7.25 -1.26 1.88
N VAL A 85 7.55 -0.03 1.50
CA VAL A 85 8.93 0.50 1.45
C VAL A 85 8.98 1.88 2.10
N LEU A 86 9.92 2.07 3.02
CA LEU A 86 10.20 3.34 3.67
C LEU A 86 11.28 4.05 2.89
N TYR A 87 10.90 5.15 2.25
CA TYR A 87 11.81 5.98 1.49
C TYR A 87 12.18 7.24 2.27
N VAL A 88 13.39 7.72 2.02
CA VAL A 88 13.86 9.07 2.39
C VAL A 88 14.06 9.85 1.11
N PHE A 89 13.64 11.11 1.09
CA PHE A 89 13.64 11.97 -0.09
C PHE A 89 14.45 13.24 0.11
N ASP A 90 15.11 13.67 -0.97
CA ASP A 90 15.66 15.00 -1.12
C ASP A 90 15.26 15.55 -2.49
N CYS A 91 14.36 16.55 -2.47
CA CYS A 91 13.84 17.17 -3.68
C CYS A 91 14.81 18.15 -4.34
N GLU A 92 15.80 18.68 -3.60
CA GLU A 92 16.77 19.63 -4.13
C GLU A 92 17.83 18.90 -4.94
N SER A 93 18.39 17.81 -4.39
CA SER A 93 19.34 16.94 -5.07
C SER A 93 18.67 15.92 -6.01
N LYS A 94 17.33 15.79 -5.95
CA LYS A 94 16.53 14.79 -6.68
C LYS A 94 16.96 13.36 -6.34
N GLU A 95 17.22 13.12 -5.07
CA GLU A 95 17.66 11.84 -4.57
C GLU A 95 16.59 11.13 -3.74
N ILE A 96 16.60 9.81 -3.82
CA ILE A 96 15.76 8.90 -3.05
C ILE A 96 16.63 7.80 -2.43
N GLY A 97 16.30 7.40 -1.20
CA GLY A 97 16.98 6.32 -0.51
C GLY A 97 16.00 5.37 0.17
N ILE A 98 16.33 4.08 0.21
CA ILE A 98 15.52 3.07 0.91
C ILE A 98 16.05 2.93 2.35
N LYS A 99 15.20 3.20 3.32
CA LYS A 99 15.52 3.03 4.75
C LYS A 99 15.11 1.64 5.26
N SER A 100 13.96 1.15 4.84
CA SER A 100 13.48 -0.19 5.18
C SER A 100 12.51 -0.66 4.09
N ASN A 101 12.40 -1.97 3.92
CA ASN A 101 11.42 -2.57 3.04
C ASN A 101 10.94 -3.92 3.58
N GLY A 102 9.71 -4.21 3.24
CA GLY A 102 9.01 -5.38 3.71
C GLY A 102 7.82 -5.70 2.82
N TYR A 103 7.08 -6.70 3.25
CA TYR A 103 5.81 -7.05 2.64
C TYR A 103 4.81 -7.47 3.71
N TRP A 104 3.54 -7.29 3.40
CA TRP A 104 2.45 -7.78 4.24
C TRP A 104 1.94 -9.09 3.68
N THR A 105 1.86 -10.07 4.56
CA THR A 105 1.17 -11.33 4.30
C THR A 105 -0.23 -11.27 4.89
N LYS A 106 -1.02 -12.33 4.68
CA LYS A 106 -2.31 -12.49 5.39
C LYS A 106 -2.16 -12.52 6.91
N ASP A 107 -1.02 -13.02 7.39
CA ASP A 107 -0.85 -13.40 8.79
C ASP A 107 -0.02 -12.37 9.58
N ALA A 108 0.89 -11.66 8.93
CA ALA A 108 1.77 -10.69 9.57
C ALA A 108 2.52 -9.78 8.57
N VAL A 109 3.12 -8.72 9.10
CA VAL A 109 4.17 -7.94 8.43
C VAL A 109 5.47 -8.73 8.45
N VAL A 110 6.13 -8.84 7.31
CA VAL A 110 7.48 -9.40 7.19
C VAL A 110 8.41 -8.29 6.73
N ASP A 111 9.29 -7.86 7.63
CA ASP A 111 10.39 -6.96 7.32
C ASP A 111 11.59 -7.81 6.92
N TYR A 112 12.20 -7.51 5.77
CA TYR A 112 13.37 -8.25 5.30
C TYR A 112 14.64 -7.40 5.27
N ASN A 113 14.54 -6.07 5.42
CA ASN A 113 15.73 -5.23 5.48
C ASN A 113 15.48 -3.91 6.20
N GLN A 114 16.32 -3.65 7.20
CA GLN A 114 16.45 -2.35 7.86
C GLN A 114 17.87 -1.85 7.66
N ASN A 115 18.02 -0.78 6.90
CA ASN A 115 19.33 -0.19 6.62
C ASN A 115 19.73 0.72 7.78
N SER A 116 20.88 0.45 8.41
CA SER A 116 21.47 1.34 9.43
C SER A 116 21.90 2.69 8.86
N SER A 117 22.26 2.73 7.58
CA SER A 117 22.57 3.94 6.81
C SER A 117 21.80 3.96 5.48
N VAL A 118 21.13 5.08 5.18
CA VAL A 118 20.39 5.24 3.93
C VAL A 118 21.34 5.71 2.82
N LYS A 119 21.50 4.89 1.77
CA LYS A 119 22.20 5.31 0.56
C LYS A 119 21.22 6.06 -0.35
N MET A 120 21.44 7.36 -0.48
CA MET A 120 20.71 8.22 -1.42
C MET A 120 21.24 8.02 -2.84
N LYS A 121 20.36 8.10 -3.83
CA LYS A 121 20.70 8.02 -5.26
C LYS A 121 19.69 8.80 -6.08
N ILE A 122 20.13 9.29 -7.24
CA ILE A 122 19.22 9.75 -8.29
C ILE A 122 18.59 8.49 -8.92
N PRO A 123 17.24 8.36 -8.93
CA PRO A 123 16.59 7.21 -9.53
C PRO A 123 16.74 7.23 -11.05
N PHE A 124 16.78 6.06 -11.67
CA PHE A 124 16.70 5.97 -13.13
C PHE A 124 15.31 6.47 -13.60
N PRO A 125 15.23 7.13 -14.77
CA PRO A 125 13.96 7.52 -15.36
C PRO A 125 13.02 6.32 -15.57
N ASP A 126 11.71 6.59 -15.61
CA ASP A 126 10.65 5.60 -15.84
C ASP A 126 10.65 4.41 -14.86
N THR A 127 11.12 4.64 -13.63
CA THR A 127 11.06 3.67 -12.54
C THR A 127 10.03 4.05 -11.49
N MET A 128 9.65 3.09 -10.64
CA MET A 128 8.81 3.40 -9.48
C MET A 128 9.48 4.39 -8.52
N GLU A 129 10.81 4.33 -8.41
CA GLU A 129 11.57 5.25 -7.56
C GLU A 129 11.53 6.68 -8.11
N SER A 130 11.63 6.87 -9.43
CA SER A 130 11.49 8.20 -10.04
C SER A 130 10.07 8.75 -9.86
N PHE A 131 9.05 7.90 -10.06
CA PHE A 131 7.66 8.26 -9.80
C PHE A 131 7.44 8.68 -8.34
N TYR A 132 7.95 7.92 -7.36
CA TYR A 132 7.77 8.25 -5.95
C TYR A 132 8.48 9.54 -5.55
N LEU A 133 9.67 9.79 -6.09
CA LEU A 133 10.39 11.04 -5.87
C LEU A 133 9.58 12.23 -6.37
N GLU A 134 9.13 12.20 -7.63
CA GLU A 134 8.31 13.26 -8.22
C GLU A 134 7.03 13.47 -7.43
N TYR A 135 6.29 12.39 -7.15
CA TYR A 135 5.04 12.46 -6.41
C TYR A 135 5.23 13.05 -5.01
N TYR A 136 6.30 12.64 -4.30
CA TYR A 136 6.63 13.19 -3.00
C TYR A 136 6.88 14.70 -3.06
N CYS A 137 7.73 15.14 -3.98
CA CYS A 137 8.15 16.53 -4.09
C CYS A 137 7.00 17.46 -4.49
N GLU A 138 6.09 16.99 -5.35
CA GLU A 138 4.96 17.78 -5.84
C GLU A 138 3.77 17.77 -4.88
N ASN A 139 3.51 16.63 -4.21
CA ASN A 139 2.22 16.39 -3.55
C ASN A 139 2.30 16.12 -2.04
N ILE A 140 3.49 15.85 -1.49
CA ILE A 140 3.65 15.44 -0.08
C ILE A 140 4.56 16.40 0.70
N LYS A 141 5.67 16.88 0.13
CA LYS A 141 6.70 17.68 0.85
C LYS A 141 6.14 18.84 1.68
N ASN A 142 5.06 19.48 1.22
CA ASN A 142 4.49 20.68 1.83
C ASN A 142 3.19 20.41 2.64
N LYS A 143 2.89 19.14 2.93
CA LYS A 143 1.74 18.73 3.77
C LYS A 143 2.16 18.55 5.21
#